data_AF-A0A7S3SUW2-F1
#
_entry.id   AF-A0A7S3SUW2-F1
#
_cell.length_a   1.000
_cell.length_b   1.000
_cell.length_c   1.000
_cell.angle_alpha   90.00
_cell.angle_beta   90.00
_cell.angle_gamma   90.00
#
_symmetry.space_group_name_H-M   'P 1'
#
loop_
_entity.id
_entity.type
_entity.pdbx_description
1 polymer ?
#
loop_
_entity_poly.entity_id
_entity_poly.type
_entity_poly.pdbx_seq_one_letter_code
_entity_poly.pdbx_strand_id
1 'polypeptide(L)'
;ADTSPGQNEGELEFRQQAFPDEDERKAGRLYDALIQGAESMAGDLDTLKKEGVGYISGPDRLGRPTIVLVGIRIHERCSTSSSRRLLLFYLARLIKLIREKDAPRRDFTVVLLTTGMPSDGS
;
A
#
# COMPACT_ATOMS: atom_id res chain seq x y z
N ALA A 1 -46.76 31.60 -18.63
CA ALA A 1 -45.99 30.35 -18.53
C ALA A 1 -44.63 30.65 -19.14
N ASP A 2 -43.59 31.06 -18.43
CA ASP A 2 -43.14 30.88 -17.05
C ASP A 2 -42.71 29.45 -16.71
N THR A 3 -41.44 29.14 -16.99
CA THR A 3 -40.62 28.15 -16.29
C THR A 3 -39.14 28.51 -16.49
N SER A 4 -38.58 29.24 -15.55
CA SER A 4 -37.14 29.25 -15.30
C SER A 4 -36.71 27.89 -14.73
N PRO A 5 -35.68 27.21 -15.26
CA PRO A 5 -35.03 26.12 -14.54
C PRO A 5 -33.83 26.69 -13.78
N GLY A 6 -34.07 26.98 -12.50
CA GLY A 6 -33.01 27.04 -11.50
C GLY A 6 -32.61 25.62 -11.08
N GLN A 7 -31.32 25.49 -10.77
CA GLN A 7 -30.71 24.61 -9.76
C GLN A 7 -30.98 23.10 -9.82
N ASN A 8 -29.92 22.36 -10.15
CA ASN A 8 -29.39 21.22 -9.40
C ASN A 8 -27.99 20.98 -9.98
N GLU A 9 -26.95 21.70 -9.54
CA GLU A 9 -26.25 21.41 -8.28
C GLU A 9 -26.08 19.89 -8.10
N GLY A 10 -25.25 19.31 -8.98
CA GLY A 10 -24.78 17.94 -8.91
C GLY A 10 -23.33 17.81 -9.38
N GLU A 11 -22.59 18.93 -9.46
CA GLU A 11 -21.14 18.87 -9.45
C GLU A 11 -20.73 18.29 -8.11
N LEU A 12 -20.42 16.99 -8.12
CA LEU A 12 -19.51 16.37 -7.16
C LEU A 12 -18.17 17.10 -7.31
N GLU A 13 -18.10 18.31 -6.76
CA GLU A 13 -16.87 18.90 -6.30
C GLU A 13 -16.31 17.91 -5.29
N PHE A 14 -15.46 17.00 -5.77
CA PHE A 14 -14.41 16.41 -4.95
C PHE A 14 -13.55 17.59 -4.54
N ARG A 15 -14.00 18.31 -3.50
CA ARG A 15 -13.11 19.11 -2.68
C ARG A 15 -11.99 18.14 -2.34
N GLN A 16 -10.80 18.41 -2.87
CA GLN A 16 -9.57 17.89 -2.30
C GLN A 16 -9.59 18.38 -0.85
N GLN A 17 -10.20 17.60 0.03
CA GLN A 17 -10.02 17.75 1.46
C GLN A 17 -8.52 17.57 1.63
N ALA A 18 -7.82 18.68 1.81
CA ALA A 18 -6.46 18.66 2.31
C ALA A 18 -6.50 17.81 3.58
N PHE A 19 -5.88 16.64 3.53
CA PHE A 19 -5.64 15.87 4.75
C PHE A 19 -4.88 16.82 5.68
N PRO A 20 -5.36 17.08 6.90
CA PRO A 20 -4.74 18.09 7.76
C PRO A 20 -3.27 17.71 8.01
N ASP A 21 -2.36 18.67 7.88
CA ASP A 21 -0.89 18.52 7.96
C ASP A 21 -0.39 17.68 9.16
N GLU A 22 -1.20 17.52 10.20
CA GLU A 22 -0.89 16.70 11.36
C GLU A 22 -1.01 15.19 11.09
N ASP A 23 -2.05 14.77 10.36
CA ASP A 23 -2.26 13.36 9.99
C ASP A 23 -1.18 12.89 9.02
N GLU A 24 -0.81 13.73 8.03
CA GLU A 24 0.31 13.44 7.13
C GLU A 24 1.65 13.36 7.88
N ARG A 25 1.91 14.29 8.83
CA ARG A 25 3.12 14.22 9.67
C ARG A 25 3.13 12.98 10.55
N LYS A 26 1.99 12.58 11.10
CA LYS A 26 1.86 11.36 11.90
C LYS A 26 2.09 10.12 11.05
N ALA A 27 1.51 10.07 9.85
CA ALA A 27 1.74 9.00 8.88
C ALA A 27 3.22 8.92 8.48
N GLY A 28 3.88 10.06 8.25
CA GLY A 28 5.32 10.14 8.01
C GLY A 28 6.15 9.53 9.13
N ARG A 29 5.91 9.92 10.39
CA ARG A 29 6.62 9.35 11.56
C ARG A 29 6.39 7.85 11.71
N LEU A 30 5.16 7.38 11.50
CA LEU A 30 4.85 5.96 11.55
C LEU A 30 5.57 5.19 10.45
N TYR A 31 5.61 5.74 9.23
CA TYR A 31 6.33 5.16 8.12
C TYR A 31 7.83 5.09 8.38
N ASP A 32 8.44 6.16 8.89
CA ASP A 32 9.88 6.18 9.23
C ASP A 32 10.21 5.12 10.30
N ALA A 33 9.36 4.98 11.33
CA ALA A 33 9.51 3.93 12.33
C ALA A 33 9.38 2.51 11.73
N LEU A 34 8.51 2.32 10.75
CA LEU A 34 8.39 1.05 10.01
C LEU A 34 9.65 0.76 9.19
N ILE A 35 10.23 1.78 8.54
CA ILE A 35 11.49 1.61 7.79
C ILE A 35 12.64 1.23 8.70
N GLN A 36 12.82 1.95 9.81
CA GLN A 36 13.86 1.64 10.78
C GLN A 36 13.68 0.22 11.36
N GLY A 37 12.43 -0.15 11.68
CA GLY A 37 12.11 -1.51 12.11
C GLY A 37 12.45 -2.55 11.04
N ALA A 38 12.14 -2.29 9.77
CA ALA A 38 12.45 -3.19 8.67
C ALA A 38 13.96 -3.39 8.46
N GLU A 39 14.76 -2.33 8.61
CA GLU A 39 16.22 -2.40 8.53
C GLU A 39 16.81 -3.28 9.63
N SER A 40 16.25 -3.23 10.84
CA SER A 40 16.69 -4.07 11.97
C SER A 40 16.32 -5.56 11.82
N MET A 41 15.47 -5.90 10.84
CA MET A 41 14.90 -7.25 10.64
C MET A 41 15.28 -7.86 9.28
N ALA A 42 16.38 -7.42 8.67
CA ALA A 42 16.73 -7.78 7.29
C ALA A 42 16.68 -9.30 6.99
N GLY A 43 17.14 -10.14 7.92
CA GLY A 43 17.12 -11.61 7.78
C GLY A 43 15.71 -12.20 7.72
N ASP A 44 14.79 -11.73 8.57
CA ASP A 44 13.40 -12.20 8.59
C ASP A 44 12.65 -11.74 7.34
N LEU A 45 12.95 -10.53 6.85
CA LEU A 45 12.33 -9.99 5.64
C LEU A 45 12.80 -10.69 4.35
N ASP A 46 14.04 -11.15 4.31
CA ASP A 46 14.55 -11.93 3.18
C ASP A 46 13.85 -13.30 3.08
N THR A 47 13.38 -13.84 4.21
CA THR A 47 12.55 -15.05 4.24
C THR A 47 11.21 -14.80 3.55
N LEU A 48 10.51 -13.72 3.89
CA LEU A 48 9.25 -13.34 3.22
C LEU A 48 9.43 -13.08 1.72
N LYS A 49 10.58 -12.52 1.32
CA LYS A 49 10.93 -12.33 -0.10
C LYS A 49 11.07 -13.67 -0.83
N LYS A 50 11.80 -14.64 -0.25
CA LYS A 50 12.00 -15.96 -0.86
C LYS A 50 10.69 -16.72 -1.02
N GLU A 51 9.76 -16.51 -0.11
CA GLU A 51 8.43 -17.13 -0.12
C GLU A 51 7.46 -16.49 -1.13
N GLY A 52 7.85 -15.36 -1.73
CA GLY A 52 7.04 -14.68 -2.73
C GLY A 52 5.77 -14.04 -2.15
N VAL A 53 5.81 -13.60 -0.88
CA VAL A 53 4.69 -12.92 -0.22
C VAL A 53 4.34 -11.61 -0.93
N GLY A 54 5.35 -10.94 -1.46
CA GLY A 54 5.19 -9.79 -2.35
C GLY A 54 6.49 -9.47 -3.08
N TYR A 55 6.40 -8.66 -4.12
CA TYR A 55 7.55 -8.25 -4.92
C TYR A 55 7.25 -6.96 -5.70
N ILE A 56 8.31 -6.27 -6.13
CA ILE A 56 8.19 -5.14 -7.06
C ILE A 56 8.19 -5.73 -8.47
N SER A 57 7.15 -5.41 -9.23
CA SER A 57 7.01 -5.73 -10.65
C SER A 57 7.38 -4.51 -11.51
N GLY A 58 7.38 -4.72 -12.82
CA GLY A 58 7.53 -3.64 -13.80
C GLY A 58 6.44 -2.56 -13.67
N PRO A 59 6.61 -1.44 -14.40
CA PRO A 59 5.67 -0.35 -14.34
C PRO A 59 4.29 -0.75 -14.88
N ASP A 60 3.23 -0.14 -14.35
CA ASP A 60 1.89 -0.25 -14.90
C ASP A 60 1.74 0.53 -16.22
N ARG A 61 0.52 0.57 -16.77
CA ARG A 61 0.22 1.29 -18.03
C ARG A 61 0.49 2.80 -17.97
N LEU A 62 0.59 3.38 -16.77
CA LEU A 62 0.90 4.79 -16.55
C LEU A 62 2.37 5.01 -16.20
N GLY A 63 3.21 3.97 -16.29
CA GLY A 63 4.62 4.06 -15.95
C GLY A 63 4.90 4.03 -14.44
N ARG A 64 3.92 3.71 -13.58
CA ARG A 64 4.12 3.70 -12.12
C ARG A 64 4.69 2.36 -11.67
N PRO A 65 5.72 2.33 -10.81
CA PRO A 65 6.22 1.08 -10.23
C PRO A 65 5.08 0.34 -9.51
N THR A 66 5.09 -0.99 -9.58
CA THR A 66 4.01 -1.82 -9.03
C THR A 66 4.52 -2.72 -7.93
N ILE A 67 3.87 -2.72 -6.76
CA ILE A 67 4.04 -3.73 -5.72
C ILE A 67 2.95 -4.79 -5.93
N VAL A 68 3.35 -6.04 -6.12
CA VAL A 68 2.44 -7.18 -6.17
C VAL A 68 2.48 -7.91 -4.83
N LEU A 69 1.31 -8.14 -4.25
CA LEU A 69 1.09 -8.87 -3.01
C LEU A 69 0.35 -10.17 -3.30
N VAL A 70 0.86 -11.31 -2.83
CA VAL A 70 0.27 -12.63 -3.09
C VAL A 70 -0.59 -13.03 -1.90
N GLY A 71 -1.92 -12.89 -2.06
CA GLY A 71 -2.89 -13.04 -0.99
C GLY A 71 -2.80 -14.38 -0.25
N ILE A 72 -2.69 -15.50 -0.96
CA ILE A 72 -2.57 -16.83 -0.31
C ILE A 72 -1.32 -16.94 0.57
N ARG A 73 -0.19 -16.36 0.12
CA ARG A 73 1.07 -16.35 0.89
C ARG A 73 0.98 -15.44 2.12
N ILE A 74 0.29 -14.32 1.97
CA ILE A 74 -0.02 -13.42 3.09
C ILE A 74 -0.90 -14.15 4.11
N HIS A 75 -1.96 -14.83 3.65
CA HIS A 75 -2.87 -15.58 4.49
C HIS A 75 -2.15 -16.67 5.30
N GLU A 76 -1.31 -17.48 4.66
CA GLU A 76 -0.46 -18.50 5.30
C GLU A 76 0.41 -17.93 6.44
N ARG A 77 0.75 -16.64 6.37
CA ARG A 77 1.61 -15.95 7.36
C ARG A 77 0.83 -15.18 8.43
N CYS A 78 -0.39 -14.72 8.15
CA CYS A 78 -1.15 -13.80 9.01
C CYS A 78 -1.74 -14.40 10.31
N SER A 79 -1.35 -15.63 10.67
CA SER A 79 -1.87 -16.35 11.85
C SER A 79 -1.50 -15.70 13.19
N THR A 80 -0.41 -14.92 13.26
CA THR A 80 0.05 -14.28 14.50
C THR A 80 0.23 -12.78 14.37
N SER A 81 0.17 -12.06 15.50
CA SER A 81 0.45 -10.62 15.55
C SER A 81 1.88 -10.29 15.08
N SER A 82 2.86 -11.10 15.48
CA SER A 82 4.26 -10.95 15.06
C SER A 82 4.42 -11.09 13.55
N SER A 83 3.78 -12.09 12.94
CA SER A 83 3.83 -12.27 11.49
C SER A 83 3.14 -11.14 10.73
N ARG A 84 2.01 -10.63 11.24
CA ARG A 84 1.36 -9.43 10.67
C ARG A 84 2.26 -8.21 10.72
N ARG A 85 2.99 -8.01 11.83
CA ARG A 85 3.95 -6.92 11.96
C ARG A 85 5.12 -7.08 10.99
N LEU A 86 5.62 -8.30 10.80
CA LEU A 86 6.69 -8.59 9.84
C LEU A 86 6.26 -8.25 8.40
N LEU A 87 4.99 -8.52 8.04
CA LEU A 87 4.43 -8.12 6.74
C LEU A 87 4.40 -6.59 6.55
N LEU A 88 4.07 -5.83 7.59
CA LEU A 88 4.11 -4.37 7.53
C LEU A 88 5.53 -3.84 7.31
N PHE A 89 6.52 -4.40 8.01
CA PHE A 89 7.93 -4.06 7.78
C PHE A 89 8.39 -4.45 6.38
N TYR A 90 7.94 -5.60 5.88
CA TYR A 90 8.24 -6.03 4.52
C TYR A 90 7.68 -5.06 3.47
N LEU A 91 6.42 -4.65 3.61
CA LEU A 91 5.80 -3.68 2.71
C LEU A 91 6.52 -2.33 2.76
N ALA A 92 6.88 -1.85 3.96
CA ALA A 92 7.63 -0.63 4.12
C ALA A 92 8.99 -0.70 3.39
N ARG A 93 9.70 -1.83 3.48
CA ARG A 93 10.94 -2.06 2.71
C ARG A 93 10.72 -2.00 1.21
N LEU A 94 9.64 -2.57 0.67
CA LEU A 94 9.33 -2.49 -0.76
C LEU A 94 9.04 -1.05 -1.20
N ILE A 95 8.29 -0.28 -0.41
CA ILE A 95 8.01 1.13 -0.68
C ILE A 95 9.30 1.96 -0.66
N LYS A 96 10.18 1.73 0.32
CA LYS A 96 11.51 2.38 0.36
C LYS A 96 12.31 2.10 -0.90
N LEU A 97 12.39 0.84 -1.33
CA LEU A 97 13.12 0.46 -2.54
C LEU A 97 12.58 1.16 -3.80
N ILE A 98 11.27 1.36 -3.90
CA ILE A 98 10.66 2.15 -4.99
C ILE A 98 11.10 3.61 -4.87
N ARG A 99 10.99 4.22 -3.70
CA ARG A 99 11.33 5.63 -3.49
C ARG A 99 12.80 5.96 -3.74
N GLU A 100 13.69 5.01 -3.44
CA GLU A 100 15.13 5.12 -3.70
C GLU A 100 15.45 5.05 -5.20
N LYS A 101 14.68 4.27 -5.98
CA LYS A 101 14.93 4.06 -7.41
C LYS A 101 14.23 5.06 -8.31
N ASP A 102 12.98 5.39 -8.01
CA ASP A 102 12.06 6.06 -8.94
C ASP A 102 11.70 7.51 -8.55
N ALA A 103 12.42 8.07 -7.57
CA ALA A 103 12.24 9.37 -6.92
C ALA A 103 11.28 9.36 -5.70
N PRO A 104 11.58 10.15 -4.65
CA PRO A 104 10.92 10.04 -3.33
C PRO A 104 9.42 10.36 -3.30
N ARG A 105 8.87 10.96 -4.36
CA ARG A 105 7.47 11.40 -4.47
C ARG A 105 6.70 10.73 -5.62
N ARG A 106 7.24 9.68 -6.24
CA ARG A 106 6.52 9.02 -7.33
C ARG A 106 5.41 8.12 -6.76
N ASP A 107 4.23 8.25 -7.34
CA ASP A 107 3.13 7.33 -7.08
C ASP A 107 3.50 5.91 -7.50
N PHE A 108 2.94 4.93 -6.79
CA PHE A 108 3.10 3.52 -7.09
C PHE A 108 1.75 2.81 -7.04
N THR A 109 1.66 1.69 -7.74
CA THR A 109 0.46 0.86 -7.78
C THR A 109 0.64 -0.34 -6.85
N VAL A 110 -0.39 -0.70 -6.10
CA VAL A 110 -0.42 -1.95 -5.32
C VAL A 110 -1.44 -2.89 -5.92
N VAL A 111 -1.03 -4.12 -6.23
CA VAL A 111 -1.89 -5.18 -6.75
C VAL A 111 -1.95 -6.31 -5.73
N LEU A 112 -3.15 -6.65 -5.25
CA LEU A 112 -3.38 -7.82 -4.40
C LEU A 112 -3.92 -8.97 -5.26
N LEU A 113 -3.15 -10.05 -5.36
CA LEU A 113 -3.60 -11.29 -6.01
C LEU A 113 -4.43 -12.09 -5.01
N THR A 114 -5.73 -12.16 -5.24
CA THR A 114 -6.67 -12.90 -4.39
C THR A 114 -6.80 -14.38 -4.78
N THR A 115 -6.17 -14.80 -5.88
CA THR A 115 -6.19 -16.19 -6.35
C THR A 115 -5.72 -17.15 -5.27
N GLY A 116 -6.52 -18.17 -4.99
CA GLY A 116 -6.21 -19.19 -4.00
C GLY A 116 -6.38 -18.75 -2.55
N MET A 117 -6.77 -17.50 -2.26
CA MET A 117 -7.16 -17.14 -0.91
C MET A 117 -8.39 -17.95 -0.48
N PRO A 118 -8.41 -18.47 0.75
CA PRO A 118 -9.63 -19.08 1.27
C PRO A 118 -10.74 -18.03 1.32
N SER A 119 -11.97 -18.45 1.04
CA SER A 119 -13.14 -17.63 1.33
C SER A 119 -13.17 -17.30 2.82
N ASP A 120 -13.69 -16.12 3.18
CA ASP A 120 -13.76 -15.63 4.57
C ASP A 120 -14.61 -16.51 5.53
N GLY A 121 -15.03 -17.70 5.11
CA GLY A 121 -15.63 -18.71 5.95
C GLY A 121 -16.41 -19.75 5.15
N SER A 122 -15.94 -21.00 5.22
CA SER A 122 -16.76 -22.22 5.21
C SER A 122 -16.17 -23.16 6.26
#